data_AF-A0A4R4NAJ7-F1
#
_entry.id   AF-A0A4R4NAJ7-F1
#
_cell.length_a   1.000
_cell.length_b   1.000
_cell.length_c   1.000
_cell.angle_alpha   90.00
_cell.angle_beta   90.00
_cell.angle_gamma   90.00
#
_symmetry.space_group_name_H-M   'P 1'
#
loop_
_entity.id
_entity.type
_entity.pdbx_description
1 polymer ?
#
loop_
_entity_poly.entity_id
_entity_poly.type
_entity_poly.pdbx_seq_one_letter_code
_entity_poly.pdbx_strand_id
1 'polypeptide(L)'
;MSVEAERPAMVGPGEDASAVDVARRAGLPERAILHVGALWGKSAKYGGGRVNLLLSHMLDTAAVAEQMWLGYLAPSVREMLDRISGGDGRRLFMWLCGVHDVGKATPAFQAGDEEGERRVRAVGLTWRGPVVRRSRRQWRHDKAGGKIVRDVLTDVWGREAVDWVWPLVAGHHGIVPSVSAYRGGRASEQELHGRGADWRQAQEALLAVFTRCLGYPDFAAVRPVAVPTKAEQLCLAGLIVKADWIASDTREGRFEGLGRLEEISLARARERARKGWAEL
;
A
#
# COMPACT_ATOMS: atom_id res chain seq x y z
N MET A 1 -28.62 39.09 1.49
CA MET A 1 -27.17 39.01 1.75
C MET A 1 -26.93 37.80 2.62
N SER A 2 -26.70 36.64 1.99
CA SER A 2 -26.38 35.40 2.70
C SER A 2 -24.87 35.27 2.71
N VAL A 3 -24.30 35.26 3.92
CA VAL A 3 -22.87 35.07 4.16
C VAL A 3 -22.59 33.58 3.95
N GLU A 4 -21.93 33.24 2.84
CA GLU A 4 -21.28 31.94 2.67
C GLU A 4 -20.15 31.83 3.70
N ALA A 5 -20.31 30.91 4.64
CA ALA A 5 -19.22 30.50 5.51
C ALA A 5 -18.21 29.70 4.67
N GLU A 6 -17.10 30.33 4.31
CA GLU A 6 -15.94 29.64 3.77
C GLU A 6 -15.52 28.52 4.73
N ARG A 7 -15.63 27.28 4.25
CA ARG A 7 -15.01 26.14 4.92
C ARG A 7 -13.50 26.31 4.84
N PRO A 8 -12.75 26.20 5.95
CA PRO A 8 -11.30 26.31 5.89
C PRO A 8 -10.75 25.17 5.04
N ALA A 9 -9.89 25.51 4.07
CA ALA A 9 -9.09 24.54 3.34
C ALA A 9 -8.27 23.76 4.37
N MET A 10 -8.57 22.47 4.53
CA MET A 10 -7.75 21.56 5.31
C MET A 10 -6.40 21.46 4.60
N VAL A 11 -5.43 22.24 5.08
CA VAL A 11 -4.05 22.21 4.60
C VAL A 11 -3.53 20.80 4.88
N GLY A 12 -3.46 19.98 3.83
CA GLY A 12 -2.86 18.65 3.90
C GLY A 12 -1.45 18.75 4.47
N PRO A 13 -0.90 17.67 5.04
CA PRO A 13 0.47 17.69 5.50
C PRO A 13 1.37 18.18 4.36
N GLY A 14 2.16 19.24 4.60
CA GLY A 14 3.12 19.73 3.61
C GLY A 14 3.95 18.57 3.07
N GLU A 15 4.32 18.62 1.78
CA GLU A 15 4.87 17.46 1.04
C GLU A 15 6.13 16.83 1.70
N ASP A 16 6.82 17.60 2.56
CA ASP A 16 8.00 17.20 3.30
C ASP A 16 7.72 16.49 4.64
N ALA A 17 6.45 16.39 5.06
CA ALA A 17 6.09 15.72 6.29
C ALA A 17 6.51 14.24 6.25
N SER A 18 7.22 13.80 7.29
CA SER A 18 7.59 12.39 7.41
C SER A 18 6.35 11.53 7.67
N ALA A 19 6.44 10.23 7.40
CA ALA A 19 5.35 9.28 7.64
C ALA A 19 4.92 9.25 9.12
N VAL A 20 5.87 9.47 10.05
CA VAL A 20 5.53 9.59 11.48
C VAL A 20 4.76 10.87 11.77
N ASP A 21 5.10 12.00 11.13
CA ASP A 21 4.34 13.25 11.28
C ASP A 21 2.92 13.10 10.72
N VAL A 22 2.79 12.47 9.56
CA VAL A 22 1.48 12.16 8.95
C VAL A 22 0.65 11.28 9.90
N ALA A 23 1.25 10.26 10.48
CA ALA A 23 0.57 9.36 11.41
C ALA A 23 0.12 10.08 12.69
N ARG A 24 0.98 10.92 13.28
CA ARG A 24 0.65 11.72 14.47
C ARG A 24 -0.43 12.75 14.21
N ARG A 25 -0.37 13.46 13.07
CA ARG A 25 -1.41 14.42 12.66
C ARG A 25 -2.76 13.75 12.40
N ALA A 26 -2.74 12.50 11.96
CA ALA A 26 -3.95 11.69 11.81
C ALA A 26 -4.53 11.20 13.16
N GLY A 27 -3.88 11.50 14.29
CA GLY A 27 -4.32 11.07 15.61
C GLY A 27 -4.17 9.57 15.85
N LEU A 28 -3.29 8.89 15.12
CA LEU A 28 -3.05 7.46 15.34
C LEU A 28 -2.39 7.25 16.71
N PRO A 29 -2.82 6.22 17.47
CA PRO A 29 -2.20 5.90 18.74
C PRO A 29 -0.74 5.47 18.50
N GLU A 30 0.16 5.80 19.45
CA GLU A 30 1.59 5.52 19.34
C GLU A 30 1.87 4.03 19.01
N ARG A 31 1.08 3.13 19.59
CA ARG A 31 1.17 1.69 19.29
C ARG A 31 0.95 1.37 17.82
N ALA A 32 0.00 2.02 17.16
CA ALA A 32 -0.24 1.82 15.72
C ALA A 32 0.91 2.38 14.87
N ILE A 33 1.49 3.51 15.29
CA ILE A 33 2.68 4.09 14.64
C ILE A 33 3.86 3.12 14.75
N LEU A 34 4.09 2.53 15.93
CA LEU A 34 5.11 1.51 16.14
C LEU A 34 4.88 0.27 15.27
N HIS A 35 3.63 -0.19 15.15
CA HIS A 35 3.28 -1.30 14.25
C HIS A 35 3.63 -0.96 12.80
N VAL A 36 3.22 0.19 12.28
CA VAL A 36 3.54 0.63 10.91
C VAL A 36 5.07 0.73 10.71
N GLY A 37 5.80 1.22 11.70
CA GLY A 37 7.25 1.33 11.69
C GLY A 37 8.00 0.01 11.84
N ALA A 38 7.32 -1.09 12.17
CA ALA A 38 7.91 -2.41 12.28
C ALA A 38 7.74 -3.27 11.02
N LEU A 39 6.69 -3.02 10.22
CA LEU A 39 6.36 -3.82 9.04
C LEU A 39 7.40 -3.61 7.93
N TRP A 40 8.09 -4.69 7.56
CA TRP A 40 9.11 -4.66 6.51
C TRP A 40 8.52 -5.09 5.15
N GLY A 41 9.02 -4.49 4.07
CA GLY A 41 8.65 -4.80 2.68
C GLY A 41 9.75 -5.55 1.92
N LYS A 42 11.02 -5.28 2.26
CA LYS A 42 12.21 -6.00 1.78
C LYS A 42 13.20 -6.17 2.95
N SER A 43 13.79 -7.36 3.12
CA SER A 43 14.86 -7.57 4.10
C SER A 43 16.16 -6.89 3.65
N ALA A 44 17.15 -6.78 4.53
CA ALA A 44 18.43 -6.13 4.22
C ALA A 44 19.11 -6.68 2.96
N LYS A 45 19.07 -8.00 2.76
CA LYS A 45 19.56 -8.67 1.56
C LYS A 45 18.96 -8.11 0.26
N TYR A 46 17.67 -7.79 0.28
CA TYR A 46 16.91 -7.34 -0.89
C TYR A 46 16.68 -5.82 -0.90
N GLY A 47 17.16 -5.10 0.11
CA GLY A 47 17.02 -3.65 0.27
C GLY A 47 18.34 -2.89 0.15
N GLY A 48 19.34 -3.46 -0.55
CA GLY A 48 20.65 -2.81 -0.70
C GLY A 48 21.47 -2.76 0.59
N GLY A 49 21.38 -3.79 1.44
CA GLY A 49 22.09 -3.86 2.71
C GLY A 49 21.34 -3.25 3.90
N ARG A 50 20.17 -2.64 3.69
CA ARG A 50 19.29 -2.10 4.74
C ARG A 50 17.88 -2.64 4.61
N VAL A 51 17.22 -2.89 5.74
CA VAL A 51 15.79 -3.24 5.73
C VAL A 51 15.00 -2.09 5.10
N ASN A 52 14.10 -2.41 4.17
CA ASN A 52 13.15 -1.44 3.63
C ASN A 52 11.79 -1.63 4.31
N LEU A 53 11.28 -0.59 4.95
CA LEU A 53 9.93 -0.62 5.52
C LEU A 53 8.89 -0.75 4.41
N LEU A 54 7.81 -1.46 4.72
CA LEU A 54 6.71 -1.70 3.77
C LEU A 54 6.12 -0.40 3.26
N LEU A 55 5.90 0.58 4.16
CA LEU A 55 5.41 1.90 3.79
C LEU A 55 6.36 2.64 2.82
N SER A 56 7.68 2.46 2.95
CA SER A 56 8.62 3.05 1.97
C SER A 56 8.35 2.47 0.59
N HIS A 57 8.30 1.14 0.46
CA HIS A 57 8.04 0.50 -0.84
C HIS A 57 6.73 0.97 -1.45
N MET A 58 5.66 1.03 -0.66
CA MET A 58 4.36 1.52 -1.13
C MET A 58 4.43 2.96 -1.67
N LEU A 59 5.14 3.86 -0.98
CA LEU A 59 5.32 5.24 -1.42
C LEU A 59 6.27 5.36 -2.62
N ASP A 60 7.31 4.54 -2.69
CA ASP A 60 8.23 4.46 -3.83
C ASP A 60 7.46 4.03 -5.09
N THR A 61 6.64 2.98 -5.00
CA THR A 61 5.77 2.52 -6.11
C THR A 61 4.75 3.59 -6.51
N ALA A 62 4.15 4.29 -5.54
CA ALA A 62 3.25 5.41 -5.81
C ALA A 62 3.97 6.57 -6.54
N ALA A 63 5.19 6.92 -6.11
CA ALA A 63 5.99 7.97 -6.75
C ALA A 63 6.46 7.59 -8.16
N VAL A 64 6.78 6.31 -8.40
CA VAL A 64 7.03 5.79 -9.76
C VAL A 64 5.79 5.91 -10.63
N ALA A 65 4.61 5.57 -10.10
CA ALA A 65 3.35 5.74 -10.82
C ALA A 65 3.08 7.20 -11.19
N GLU A 66 3.52 8.17 -10.37
CA GLU A 66 3.49 9.58 -10.73
C GLU A 66 4.42 9.92 -11.91
N GLN A 67 5.64 9.36 -11.96
CA GLN A 67 6.53 9.53 -13.12
C GLN A 67 5.91 8.93 -14.39
N MET A 68 5.31 7.74 -14.26
CA MET A 68 4.57 7.10 -15.35
C MET A 68 3.41 7.98 -15.81
N TRP A 69 2.64 8.57 -14.89
CA TRP A 69 1.57 9.50 -15.23
C TRP A 69 2.08 10.67 -16.04
N LEU A 70 3.21 11.28 -15.65
CA LEU A 70 3.74 12.46 -16.31
C LEU A 70 4.29 12.14 -17.71
N GLY A 71 5.08 11.07 -17.85
CA GLY A 71 5.89 10.81 -19.04
C GLY A 71 5.60 9.54 -19.83
N TYR A 72 4.74 8.63 -19.34
CA TYR A 72 4.56 7.30 -19.94
C TYR A 72 3.12 6.98 -20.34
N LEU A 73 2.13 7.37 -19.52
CA LEU A 73 0.73 7.06 -19.80
C LEU A 73 0.22 7.86 -21.00
N ALA A 74 -0.44 7.17 -21.93
CA ALA A 74 -1.17 7.77 -23.03
C ALA A 74 -2.33 8.65 -22.51
N PRO A 75 -2.73 9.71 -23.24
CA PRO A 75 -3.83 10.59 -22.82
C PRO A 75 -5.12 9.84 -22.47
N SER A 76 -5.51 8.84 -23.26
CA SER A 76 -6.71 8.03 -23.03
C SER A 76 -6.69 7.26 -21.70
N VAL A 77 -5.52 6.84 -21.23
CA VAL A 77 -5.36 6.16 -19.93
C VAL A 77 -5.52 7.17 -18.78
N ARG A 78 -5.02 8.40 -18.97
CA ARG A 78 -5.20 9.49 -17.99
C ARG A 78 -6.67 9.88 -17.89
N GLU A 79 -7.34 10.06 -19.02
CA GLU A 79 -8.78 10.33 -19.11
C GLU A 79 -9.62 9.21 -18.45
N MET A 80 -9.26 7.95 -18.69
CA MET A 80 -9.87 6.81 -18.01
C MET A 80 -9.73 6.92 -16.49
N LEU A 81 -8.52 7.21 -15.98
CA LEU A 81 -8.26 7.35 -14.55
C LEU A 81 -8.96 8.58 -13.94
N ASP A 82 -9.04 9.69 -14.66
CA ASP A 82 -9.80 10.87 -14.26
C ASP A 82 -11.29 10.57 -14.17
N ARG A 83 -11.85 9.82 -15.12
CA ARG A 83 -13.24 9.35 -15.06
C ARG A 83 -13.50 8.44 -13.85
N ILE A 84 -12.60 7.52 -13.56
CA ILE A 84 -12.73 6.59 -12.41
C ILE A 84 -12.66 7.33 -11.07
N SER A 85 -11.84 8.38 -10.98
CA SER A 85 -11.59 9.15 -9.76
C SER A 85 -12.50 10.36 -9.58
N GLY A 86 -13.19 10.82 -10.63
CA GLY A 86 -13.91 12.10 -10.60
C GLY A 86 -13.00 13.32 -10.77
N GLY A 87 -11.88 13.16 -11.49
CA GLY A 87 -10.95 14.24 -11.85
C GLY A 87 -9.60 14.24 -11.12
N ASP A 88 -9.29 13.18 -10.35
CA ASP A 88 -8.04 13.03 -9.60
C ASP A 88 -7.26 11.77 -10.02
N GLY A 89 -7.20 11.54 -11.34
CA GLY A 89 -6.71 10.29 -11.91
C GLY A 89 -5.26 10.00 -11.54
N ARG A 90 -4.44 11.06 -11.43
CA ARG A 90 -3.04 10.94 -11.01
C ARG A 90 -2.90 10.35 -9.62
N ARG A 91 -3.55 10.94 -8.61
CA ARG A 91 -3.41 10.44 -7.23
C ARG A 91 -4.11 9.11 -7.03
N LEU A 92 -5.21 8.85 -7.75
CA LEU A 92 -5.82 7.52 -7.75
C LEU A 92 -4.85 6.47 -8.31
N PHE A 93 -4.17 6.76 -9.43
CA PHE A 93 -3.19 5.83 -10.01
C PHE A 93 -2.02 5.58 -9.07
N MET A 94 -1.49 6.63 -8.44
CA MET A 94 -0.48 6.50 -7.38
C MET A 94 -0.96 5.59 -6.24
N TRP A 95 -2.19 5.77 -5.78
CA TRP A 95 -2.78 4.96 -4.71
C TRP A 95 -2.95 3.49 -5.11
N LEU A 96 -3.51 3.22 -6.30
CA LEU A 96 -3.71 1.86 -6.84
C LEU A 96 -2.38 1.12 -6.99
N CYS A 97 -1.34 1.81 -7.46
CA CYS A 97 0.00 1.24 -7.58
C CYS A 97 0.63 0.98 -6.21
N GLY A 98 0.57 1.93 -5.27
CA GLY A 98 1.23 1.76 -3.97
C GLY A 98 0.56 0.73 -3.05
N VAL A 99 -0.75 0.48 -3.18
CA VAL A 99 -1.46 -0.50 -2.33
C VAL A 99 -1.19 -1.97 -2.70
N HIS A 100 -0.60 -2.26 -3.87
CA HIS A 100 -0.44 -3.62 -4.40
C HIS A 100 0.17 -4.61 -3.38
N ASP A 101 1.09 -4.13 -2.55
CA ASP A 101 1.89 -4.94 -1.64
C ASP A 101 1.38 -4.93 -0.19
N VAL A 102 0.21 -4.32 0.09
CA VAL A 102 -0.33 -4.17 1.45
C VAL A 102 -0.44 -5.51 2.20
N GLY A 103 -0.62 -6.62 1.48
CA GLY A 103 -0.66 -7.97 2.05
C GLY A 103 0.65 -8.47 2.66
N LYS A 104 1.76 -7.75 2.48
CA LYS A 104 2.98 -7.96 3.26
C LYS A 104 2.77 -7.63 4.74
N ALA A 105 1.74 -6.86 5.10
CA ALA A 105 1.32 -6.61 6.48
C ALA A 105 0.58 -7.81 7.12
N THR A 106 1.14 -9.01 6.99
CA THR A 106 0.60 -10.24 7.56
C THR A 106 1.70 -11.12 8.16
N PRO A 107 1.41 -11.95 9.19
CA PRO A 107 2.36 -12.92 9.73
C PRO A 107 3.01 -13.81 8.65
N ALA A 108 2.24 -14.25 7.65
CA ALA A 108 2.74 -15.09 6.57
C ALA A 108 3.94 -14.48 5.83
N PHE A 109 3.93 -13.17 5.62
CA PHE A 109 5.05 -12.45 5.03
C PHE A 109 6.11 -12.07 6.07
N GLN A 110 5.69 -11.46 7.19
CA GLN A 110 6.60 -10.90 8.19
C GLN A 110 7.47 -11.96 8.90
N ALA A 111 7.04 -13.23 8.93
CA ALA A 111 7.84 -14.37 9.41
C ALA A 111 8.86 -14.91 8.39
N GLY A 112 8.96 -14.29 7.21
CA GLY A 112 9.81 -14.74 6.10
C GLY A 112 11.30 -14.43 6.26
N ASP A 113 11.66 -13.62 7.25
CA ASP A 113 13.02 -13.17 7.56
C ASP A 113 13.19 -13.10 9.08
N GLU A 114 14.33 -13.59 9.61
CA GLU A 114 14.52 -13.69 11.07
C GLU A 114 14.66 -12.33 11.76
N GLU A 115 15.34 -11.38 11.12
CA GLU A 115 15.51 -10.03 11.66
C GLU A 115 14.19 -9.27 11.59
N GLY A 116 13.50 -9.37 10.44
CA GLY A 116 12.15 -8.86 10.25
C GLY A 116 11.14 -9.43 11.26
N GLU A 117 11.18 -10.73 11.52
CA GLU A 117 10.34 -11.39 12.54
C GLU A 117 10.60 -10.80 13.94
N ARG A 118 11.88 -10.63 14.33
CA ARG A 118 12.24 -10.02 15.62
C ARG A 118 11.71 -8.59 15.74
N ARG A 119 11.86 -7.78 14.69
CA ARG A 119 11.39 -6.39 14.66
C ARG A 119 9.87 -6.29 14.90
N VAL A 120 9.10 -7.10 14.21
CA VAL A 120 7.63 -7.09 14.29
C VAL A 120 7.15 -7.62 15.64
N ARG A 121 7.77 -8.68 16.17
CA ARG A 121 7.43 -9.20 17.50
C ARG A 121 7.76 -8.23 18.62
N ALA A 122 8.84 -7.46 18.50
CA ALA A 122 9.26 -6.49 19.50
C ALA A 122 8.23 -5.38 19.76
N VAL A 123 7.38 -5.06 18.77
CA VAL A 123 6.28 -4.10 18.92
C VAL A 123 4.94 -4.74 19.30
N GLY A 124 4.94 -6.03 19.62
CA GLY A 124 3.74 -6.75 20.10
C GLY A 124 2.89 -7.40 19.01
N LEU A 125 3.29 -7.35 17.74
CA LEU A 125 2.64 -8.09 16.66
C LEU A 125 3.12 -9.55 16.68
N THR A 126 2.27 -10.45 17.19
CA THR A 126 2.65 -11.86 17.42
C THR A 126 1.80 -12.84 16.60
N TRP A 127 2.28 -14.07 16.47
CA TRP A 127 1.61 -15.19 15.81
C TRP A 127 2.13 -16.52 16.32
N ARG A 128 1.39 -17.60 16.04
CA ARG A 128 1.83 -18.97 16.31
C ARG A 128 2.92 -19.39 15.32
N GLY A 129 4.19 -19.27 15.74
CA GLY A 129 5.38 -19.55 14.93
C GLY A 129 5.32 -20.87 14.14
N PRO A 130 5.03 -22.03 14.77
CA PRO A 130 4.96 -23.32 14.06
C PRO A 130 3.91 -23.36 12.94
N VAL A 131 2.73 -22.76 13.15
CA VAL A 131 1.65 -22.73 12.16
C VAL A 131 2.07 -21.88 10.95
N VAL A 132 2.58 -20.68 11.21
CA VAL A 132 3.01 -19.75 10.16
C VAL A 132 4.18 -20.32 9.37
N ARG A 133 5.20 -20.87 10.04
CA ARG A 133 6.36 -21.46 9.35
C ARG A 133 5.97 -22.61 8.41
N ARG A 134 5.02 -23.48 8.82
CA ARG A 134 4.55 -24.60 8.02
C ARG A 134 3.72 -24.18 6.80
N SER A 135 2.91 -23.13 6.94
CA SER A 135 1.84 -22.83 5.97
C SER A 135 1.93 -21.47 5.30
N ARG A 136 2.91 -20.61 5.62
CA ARG A 136 2.99 -19.24 5.06
C ARG A 136 2.94 -19.16 3.54
N ARG A 137 3.49 -20.14 2.83
CA ARG A 137 3.48 -20.18 1.35
C ARG A 137 2.08 -20.34 0.77
N GLN A 138 1.12 -20.82 1.55
CA GLN A 138 -0.29 -20.98 1.14
C GLN A 138 -1.04 -19.63 1.15
N TRP A 139 -0.56 -18.68 1.95
CA TRP A 139 -1.12 -17.35 2.12
C TRP A 139 -0.14 -16.27 1.64
N ARG A 140 0.07 -16.26 0.33
CA ARG A 140 0.93 -15.29 -0.35
C ARG A 140 0.40 -13.85 -0.16
N HIS A 141 1.32 -12.89 -0.20
CA HIS A 141 1.02 -11.49 0.10
C HIS A 141 0.07 -10.84 -0.92
N ASP A 142 0.08 -11.25 -2.17
CA ASP A 142 -0.94 -10.85 -3.16
C ASP A 142 -2.35 -11.19 -2.67
N LYS A 143 -2.61 -12.47 -2.35
CA LYS A 143 -3.90 -12.92 -1.83
C LYS A 143 -4.26 -12.19 -0.54
N ALA A 144 -3.31 -12.11 0.40
CA ALA A 144 -3.51 -11.44 1.67
C ALA A 144 -3.85 -9.95 1.48
N GLY A 145 -3.25 -9.28 0.51
CA GLY A 145 -3.49 -7.86 0.20
C GLY A 145 -4.90 -7.63 -0.33
N GLY A 146 -5.36 -8.50 -1.24
CA GLY A 146 -6.77 -8.50 -1.67
C GLY A 146 -7.74 -8.67 -0.49
N LYS A 147 -7.40 -9.52 0.50
CA LYS A 147 -8.21 -9.64 1.73
C LYS A 147 -8.17 -8.37 2.57
N ILE A 148 -7.00 -7.76 2.81
CA ILE A 148 -6.88 -6.50 3.57
C ILE A 148 -7.73 -5.40 2.93
N VAL A 149 -7.64 -5.22 1.62
CA VAL A 149 -8.44 -4.23 0.88
C VAL A 149 -9.93 -4.46 1.10
N ARG A 150 -10.40 -5.71 1.03
CA ARG A 150 -11.79 -6.05 1.30
C ARG A 150 -12.19 -5.74 2.74
N ASP A 151 -11.39 -6.18 3.70
CA ASP A 151 -11.70 -6.06 5.13
C ASP A 151 -11.68 -4.59 5.61
N VAL A 152 -10.78 -3.75 5.07
CA VAL A 152 -10.61 -2.35 5.48
C VAL A 152 -11.53 -1.40 4.73
N LEU A 153 -11.80 -1.63 3.44
CA LEU A 153 -12.44 -0.64 2.59
C LEU A 153 -13.91 -0.92 2.28
N THR A 154 -14.42 -2.15 2.44
CA THR A 154 -15.81 -2.48 2.04
C THR A 154 -16.84 -1.60 2.73
N ASP A 155 -16.68 -1.32 4.02
CA ASP A 155 -17.65 -0.54 4.80
C ASP A 155 -17.66 0.95 4.40
N VAL A 156 -16.54 1.48 3.92
CA VAL A 156 -16.39 2.89 3.53
C VAL A 156 -16.68 3.10 2.03
N TRP A 157 -16.27 2.14 1.19
CA TRP A 157 -16.34 2.25 -0.26
C TRP A 157 -17.59 1.61 -0.87
N GLY A 158 -18.20 0.66 -0.17
CA GLY A 158 -19.19 -0.23 -0.74
C GLY A 158 -18.55 -1.31 -1.63
N ARG A 159 -19.33 -2.35 -1.93
CA ARG A 159 -18.84 -3.53 -2.66
C ARG A 159 -18.44 -3.21 -4.09
N GLU A 160 -19.20 -2.36 -4.78
CA GLU A 160 -18.98 -2.05 -6.19
C GLU A 160 -17.58 -1.50 -6.47
N ALA A 161 -17.11 -0.52 -5.66
CA ALA A 161 -15.77 0.02 -5.77
C ALA A 161 -14.69 -0.99 -5.35
N VAL A 162 -14.92 -1.76 -4.28
CA VAL A 162 -13.95 -2.74 -3.80
C VAL A 162 -13.77 -3.91 -4.78
N ASP A 163 -14.84 -4.38 -5.41
CA ASP A 163 -14.87 -5.60 -6.23
C ASP A 163 -14.02 -5.53 -7.50
N TRP A 164 -13.65 -4.34 -7.95
CA TRP A 164 -12.69 -4.17 -9.05
C TRP A 164 -11.27 -3.81 -8.58
N VAL A 165 -11.10 -3.27 -7.37
CA VAL A 165 -9.78 -2.89 -6.83
C VAL A 165 -9.06 -4.06 -6.17
N TRP A 166 -9.75 -4.83 -5.32
CA TRP A 166 -9.10 -5.96 -4.62
C TRP A 166 -8.48 -6.99 -5.58
N PRO A 167 -9.06 -7.31 -6.76
CA PRO A 167 -8.44 -8.23 -7.72
C PRO A 167 -7.13 -7.69 -8.32
N LEU A 168 -6.98 -6.37 -8.47
CA LEU A 168 -5.73 -5.76 -8.96
C LEU A 168 -4.60 -5.99 -7.95
N VAL A 169 -4.92 -5.82 -6.66
CA VAL A 169 -3.99 -6.13 -5.56
C VAL A 169 -3.71 -7.63 -5.49
N ALA A 170 -4.73 -8.47 -5.60
CA ALA A 170 -4.56 -9.91 -5.51
C ALA A 170 -3.88 -10.54 -6.73
N GLY A 171 -3.86 -9.84 -7.86
CA GLY A 171 -3.38 -10.33 -9.14
C GLY A 171 -2.02 -9.79 -9.58
N HIS A 172 -1.35 -8.96 -8.77
CA HIS A 172 -0.13 -8.26 -9.20
C HIS A 172 1.08 -9.19 -9.47
N HIS A 173 1.00 -10.50 -9.16
CA HIS A 173 1.97 -11.51 -9.61
C HIS A 173 1.51 -12.30 -10.85
N GLY A 174 0.56 -11.76 -11.62
CA GLY A 174 0.12 -12.31 -12.91
C GLY A 174 -1.05 -13.30 -12.85
N ILE A 175 -1.55 -13.66 -11.67
CA ILE A 175 -2.71 -14.56 -11.52
C ILE A 175 -3.72 -13.92 -10.57
N VAL A 176 -4.89 -13.53 -11.10
CA VAL A 176 -6.01 -13.07 -10.29
C VAL A 176 -6.70 -14.28 -9.65
N PRO A 177 -6.76 -14.38 -8.31
CA PRO A 177 -7.44 -15.50 -7.66
C PRO A 177 -8.96 -15.40 -7.81
N SER A 178 -9.62 -16.56 -7.87
CA SER A 178 -11.09 -16.63 -7.77
C SER A 178 -11.58 -16.10 -6.42
N VAL A 179 -12.76 -15.47 -6.40
CA VAL A 179 -13.47 -15.07 -5.17
C VAL A 179 -13.63 -16.24 -4.19
N SER A 180 -13.77 -17.48 -4.70
CA SER A 180 -13.86 -18.67 -3.84
C SER A 180 -12.62 -18.92 -3.00
N ALA A 181 -11.44 -18.42 -3.41
CA ALA A 181 -10.22 -18.49 -2.61
C ALA A 181 -10.31 -17.71 -1.29
N TYR A 182 -11.28 -16.81 -1.16
CA TYR A 182 -11.53 -16.00 0.04
C TYR A 182 -12.71 -16.50 0.89
N ARG A 183 -13.40 -17.57 0.47
CA ARG A 183 -14.60 -18.08 1.16
C ARG A 183 -14.27 -19.00 2.35
N GLY A 184 -12.99 -19.22 2.66
CA GLY A 184 -12.54 -20.20 3.66
C GLY A 184 -11.81 -19.60 4.85
N GLY A 185 -12.53 -19.20 5.90
CA GLY A 185 -11.95 -18.69 7.15
C GLY A 185 -11.36 -19.77 8.07
N ARG A 186 -10.52 -20.67 7.54
CA ARG A 186 -9.85 -21.69 8.36
C ARG A 186 -9.05 -21.00 9.46
N ALA A 187 -9.02 -21.58 10.67
CA ALA A 187 -8.23 -21.04 11.78
C ALA A 187 -6.76 -20.82 11.40
N SER A 188 -6.20 -21.69 10.54
CA SER A 188 -4.86 -21.51 9.98
C SER A 188 -4.73 -20.25 9.11
N GLU A 189 -5.74 -19.93 8.29
CA GLU A 189 -5.72 -18.71 7.46
C GLU A 189 -5.78 -17.45 8.34
N GLN A 190 -6.58 -17.46 9.41
CA GLN A 190 -6.62 -16.35 10.36
C GLN A 190 -5.25 -16.12 11.03
N GLU A 191 -4.56 -17.19 11.42
CA GLU A 191 -3.20 -17.09 11.96
C GLU A 191 -2.19 -16.60 10.90
N LEU A 192 -2.33 -17.00 9.64
CA LEU A 192 -1.49 -16.54 8.53
C LEU A 192 -1.75 -15.08 8.14
N HIS A 193 -3.00 -14.63 8.24
CA HIS A 193 -3.42 -13.28 7.89
C HIS A 193 -3.15 -12.27 9.01
N GLY A 194 -3.13 -12.72 10.27
CA GLY A 194 -2.96 -11.86 11.43
C GLY A 194 -4.20 -11.94 12.31
N ARG A 195 -4.15 -12.79 13.32
CA ARG A 195 -5.26 -12.96 14.26
C ARG A 195 -5.22 -11.88 15.33
N GLY A 196 -6.38 -11.30 15.63
CA GLY A 196 -6.56 -10.36 16.75
C GLY A 196 -6.56 -8.89 16.32
N ALA A 197 -6.93 -8.04 17.27
CA ALA A 197 -7.14 -6.61 17.02
C ALA A 197 -5.86 -5.89 16.59
N ASP A 198 -4.70 -6.28 17.12
CA ASP A 198 -3.42 -5.61 16.84
C ASP A 198 -3.01 -5.72 15.36
N TRP A 199 -3.20 -6.89 14.75
CA TRP A 199 -2.93 -7.08 13.32
C TRP A 199 -3.91 -6.31 12.45
N ARG A 200 -5.21 -6.36 12.77
CA ARG A 200 -6.23 -5.58 12.04
C ARG A 200 -5.92 -4.08 12.11
N GLN A 201 -5.58 -3.57 13.29
CA GLN A 201 -5.19 -2.17 13.49
C GLN A 201 -3.90 -1.82 12.75
N ALA A 202 -2.89 -2.70 12.71
CA ALA A 202 -1.67 -2.46 11.96
C ALA A 202 -1.92 -2.37 10.45
N GLN A 203 -2.77 -3.24 9.90
CA GLN A 203 -3.14 -3.26 8.49
C GLN A 203 -3.93 -1.99 8.11
N GLU A 204 -4.91 -1.63 8.93
CA GLU A 204 -5.70 -0.40 8.76
C GLU A 204 -4.83 0.85 8.89
N ALA A 205 -3.96 0.91 9.90
CA ALA A 205 -3.05 2.03 10.12
C ALA A 205 -2.04 2.19 8.98
N LEU A 206 -1.47 1.11 8.46
CA LEU A 206 -0.56 1.16 7.31
C LEU A 206 -1.25 1.79 6.10
N LEU A 207 -2.45 1.31 5.76
CA LEU A 207 -3.21 1.83 4.61
C LEU A 207 -3.64 3.28 4.84
N ALA A 208 -4.02 3.62 6.08
CA ALA A 208 -4.42 4.97 6.49
C ALA A 208 -3.27 5.98 6.40
N VAL A 209 -2.08 5.61 6.86
CA VAL A 209 -0.88 6.46 6.75
C VAL A 209 -0.48 6.61 5.28
N PHE A 210 -0.42 5.52 4.52
CA PHE A 210 -0.13 5.57 3.08
C PHE A 210 -1.09 6.50 2.32
N THR A 211 -2.40 6.35 2.56
CA THR A 211 -3.44 7.18 1.93
C THR A 211 -3.24 8.66 2.24
N ARG A 212 -2.90 8.99 3.49
CA ARG A 212 -2.65 10.37 3.92
C ARG A 212 -1.34 10.95 3.41
N CYS A 213 -0.30 10.13 3.27
CA CYS A 213 0.94 10.55 2.62
C CYS A 213 0.71 10.98 1.17
N LEU A 214 -0.30 10.44 0.48
CA LEU A 214 -0.71 10.87 -0.87
C LEU A 214 -1.60 12.13 -0.87
N GLY A 215 -1.87 12.71 0.29
CA GLY A 215 -2.66 13.93 0.44
C GLY A 215 -4.17 13.72 0.54
N TYR A 216 -4.65 12.47 0.62
CA TYR A 216 -6.05 12.20 0.91
C TYR A 216 -6.32 12.28 2.42
N PRO A 217 -7.40 12.93 2.89
CA PRO A 217 -7.69 13.03 4.32
C PRO A 217 -8.06 11.68 4.97
N ASP A 218 -8.68 10.78 4.21
CA ASP A 218 -9.15 9.47 4.66
C ASP A 218 -9.41 8.52 3.47
N PHE A 219 -9.98 7.34 3.75
CA PHE A 219 -10.34 6.37 2.72
C PHE A 219 -11.50 6.83 1.84
N ALA A 220 -12.46 7.60 2.36
CA ALA A 220 -13.62 8.03 1.58
C ALA A 220 -13.19 8.98 0.44
N ALA A 221 -12.18 9.81 0.68
CA ALA A 221 -11.67 10.76 -0.31
C ALA A 221 -10.95 10.14 -1.51
N VAL A 222 -10.41 8.91 -1.38
CA VAL A 222 -9.77 8.17 -2.48
C VAL A 222 -10.71 7.14 -3.12
N ARG A 223 -11.97 7.06 -2.67
CA ARG A 223 -12.95 6.11 -3.20
C ARG A 223 -13.21 6.40 -4.69
N PRO A 224 -13.04 5.42 -5.59
CA PRO A 224 -13.44 5.56 -6.99
C PRO A 224 -14.92 5.88 -7.15
N VAL A 225 -15.27 6.75 -8.09
CA VAL A 225 -16.66 7.15 -8.40
C VAL A 225 -17.25 6.42 -9.59
N ALA A 226 -16.44 5.68 -10.35
CA ALA A 226 -16.89 4.83 -11.45
C ALA A 226 -16.14 3.50 -11.48
N VAL A 227 -16.79 2.48 -12.06
CA VAL A 227 -16.19 1.14 -12.24
C VAL A 227 -15.58 1.06 -13.64
N PRO A 228 -14.27 0.78 -13.78
CA PRO A 228 -13.66 0.52 -15.08
C PRO A 228 -14.18 -0.77 -15.70
N THR A 229 -14.17 -0.84 -17.03
CA THR A 229 -14.41 -2.09 -17.77
C THR A 229 -13.34 -3.14 -17.45
N LYS A 230 -13.58 -4.41 -17.80
CA LYS A 230 -12.59 -5.47 -17.57
C LYS A 230 -11.30 -5.28 -18.37
N ALA A 231 -11.37 -4.70 -19.56
CA ALA A 231 -10.18 -4.34 -20.34
C ALA A 231 -9.35 -3.25 -19.65
N GLU A 232 -10.01 -2.24 -19.10
CA GLU A 232 -9.37 -1.16 -18.33
C GLU A 232 -8.76 -1.70 -17.02
N GLN A 233 -9.44 -2.59 -16.31
CA GLN A 233 -8.89 -3.30 -15.15
C GLN A 233 -7.62 -4.09 -15.52
N LEU A 234 -7.62 -4.80 -16.64
CA LEU A 234 -6.44 -5.55 -17.12
C LEU A 234 -5.29 -4.60 -17.50
N CYS A 235 -5.59 -3.47 -18.14
CA CYS A 235 -4.60 -2.43 -18.43
C CYS A 235 -3.95 -1.90 -17.14
N LEU A 236 -4.77 -1.56 -16.14
CA LEU A 236 -4.30 -1.11 -14.83
C LEU A 236 -3.44 -2.16 -14.13
N ALA A 237 -3.81 -3.45 -14.19
CA ALA A 237 -3.01 -4.53 -13.62
C ALA A 237 -1.58 -4.55 -14.20
N GLY A 238 -1.43 -4.43 -15.52
CA GLY A 238 -0.11 -4.37 -16.16
C GLY A 238 0.70 -3.12 -15.76
N LEU A 239 0.04 -1.98 -15.61
CA LEU A 239 0.68 -0.74 -15.16
C LEU A 239 1.15 -0.82 -13.71
N ILE A 240 0.36 -1.43 -12.83
CA ILE A 240 0.73 -1.68 -11.41
C ILE A 240 1.99 -2.56 -11.35
N VAL A 241 2.03 -3.65 -12.13
CA VAL A 241 3.21 -4.53 -12.21
C VAL A 241 4.45 -3.75 -12.66
N LYS A 242 4.32 -2.90 -13.68
CA LYS A 242 5.44 -2.07 -14.16
C LYS A 242 5.94 -1.11 -13.09
N ALA A 243 5.03 -0.45 -12.37
CA ALA A 243 5.41 0.47 -11.29
C ALA A 243 6.14 -0.26 -10.15
N ASP A 244 5.66 -1.45 -9.76
CA ASP A 244 6.31 -2.27 -8.74
C ASP A 244 7.71 -2.72 -9.19
N TRP A 245 7.88 -3.18 -10.44
CA TRP A 245 9.19 -3.61 -10.94
C TRP A 245 10.24 -2.52 -10.87
N ILE A 246 9.89 -1.28 -11.23
CA ILE A 246 10.80 -0.14 -11.16
C ILE A 246 11.14 0.18 -9.70
N ALA A 247 10.14 0.31 -8.82
CA ALA A 247 10.36 0.57 -7.38
C ALA A 247 11.05 -0.61 -6.65
N SER A 248 11.04 -1.79 -7.26
CA SER A 248 11.68 -2.98 -6.74
C SER A 248 13.19 -3.02 -7.02
N ASP A 249 13.69 -2.27 -8.01
CA ASP A 249 15.09 -2.30 -8.42
C ASP A 249 16.03 -1.64 -7.40
N THR A 250 16.91 -2.43 -6.79
CA THR A 250 17.92 -1.94 -5.85
C THR A 250 19.34 -1.90 -6.40
N ARG A 251 19.53 -2.14 -7.69
CA ARG A 251 20.86 -2.08 -8.31
C ARG A 251 21.37 -0.65 -8.30
N GLU A 252 22.69 -0.50 -8.22
CA GLU A 252 23.36 0.81 -8.28
C GLU A 252 22.88 1.82 -7.22
N GLY A 253 22.36 1.34 -6.08
CA GLY A 253 21.85 2.20 -5.01
C GLY A 253 20.45 2.77 -5.25
N ARG A 254 19.75 2.34 -6.32
CA ARG A 254 18.33 2.67 -6.51
C ARG A 254 17.50 2.10 -5.35
N PHE A 255 16.45 2.82 -4.97
CA PHE A 255 15.48 2.40 -3.95
C PHE A 255 16.08 1.66 -2.71
N GLU A 256 17.23 2.11 -2.21
CA GLU A 256 17.86 1.55 -1.00
C GLU A 256 16.91 1.60 0.20
N GLY A 257 17.05 0.62 1.09
CA GLY A 257 16.12 0.41 2.19
C GLY A 257 16.06 1.57 3.18
N LEU A 258 14.85 2.07 3.43
CA LEU A 258 14.54 3.02 4.49
C LEU A 258 13.95 2.27 5.69
N GLY A 259 14.76 2.14 6.75
CA GLY A 259 14.45 1.32 7.92
C GLY A 259 13.74 2.04 9.07
N ARG A 260 13.39 3.32 8.91
CA ARG A 260 12.81 4.19 9.94
C ARG A 260 11.71 5.06 9.34
N LEU A 261 10.62 5.31 10.08
CA LEU A 261 9.50 6.09 9.56
C LEU A 261 9.84 7.57 9.35
N GLU A 262 10.76 8.10 10.15
CA GLU A 262 11.28 9.47 10.06
C GLU A 262 12.02 9.71 8.74
N GLU A 263 12.55 8.63 8.13
CA GLU A 263 13.26 8.70 6.85
C GLU A 263 12.30 8.73 5.65
N ILE A 264 11.02 8.42 5.86
CA ILE A 264 10.04 8.17 4.79
C ILE A 264 9.11 9.37 4.65
N SER A 265 9.04 9.94 3.45
CA SER A 265 8.08 10.97 3.07
C SER A 265 7.73 10.84 1.58
N LEU A 266 6.62 11.45 1.15
CA LEU A 266 6.28 11.48 -0.28
C LEU A 266 7.33 12.26 -1.09
N ALA A 267 7.84 13.38 -0.57
CA ALA A 267 8.91 14.15 -1.21
C ALA A 267 10.16 13.29 -1.48
N ARG A 268 10.59 12.48 -0.50
CA ARG A 268 11.75 11.59 -0.67
C ARG A 268 11.46 10.46 -1.65
N ALA A 269 10.26 9.86 -1.61
CA ALA A 269 9.85 8.84 -2.57
C ALA A 269 9.88 9.39 -4.01
N ARG A 270 9.41 10.64 -4.21
CA ARG A 270 9.50 11.35 -5.49
C ARG A 270 10.93 11.58 -5.95
N GLU A 271 11.83 11.98 -5.06
CA GLU A 271 13.25 12.13 -5.39
C GLU A 271 13.85 10.80 -5.88
N ARG A 272 13.60 9.70 -5.16
CA ARG A 272 14.06 8.35 -5.51
C ARG A 272 13.44 7.87 -6.83
N ALA A 273 12.16 8.13 -7.05
CA ALA A 273 11.46 7.80 -8.28
C ALA A 273 11.99 8.57 -9.50
N ARG A 274 12.31 9.87 -9.37
CA ARG A 274 12.92 10.64 -10.47
C ARG A 274 14.28 10.07 -10.87
N LYS A 275 15.12 9.73 -9.89
CA LYS A 275 16.42 9.08 -10.13
C LYS A 275 16.25 7.74 -10.83
N GLY A 276 15.41 6.85 -10.26
CA GLY A 276 15.15 5.54 -10.84
C GLY A 276 14.48 5.59 -12.22
N TRP A 277 13.71 6.64 -12.52
CA TRP A 277 13.05 6.82 -13.81
C TRP A 277 13.98 7.36 -14.90
N ALA A 278 14.92 8.25 -14.55
CA ALA A 278 15.86 8.84 -15.49
C ALA A 278 16.88 7.83 -16.05
N GLU A 279 17.01 6.68 -15.41
CA GLU A 279 17.96 5.61 -15.74
C GLU A 279 17.32 4.44 -16.52
N LEU A 280 16.03 4.56 -16.90
CA LEU A 280 15.28 3.59 -17.72
C LEU A 280 15.34 3.93 -19.22
#